data_AF-R5B6X8-F1
#
_entry.id   AF-R5B6X8-F1
#
_cell.length_a   1.000
_cell.length_b   1.000
_cell.length_c   1.000
_cell.angle_alpha   90.00
_cell.angle_beta   90.00
_cell.angle_gamma   90.00
#
_symmetry.space_group_name_H-M   'P 1'
#
loop_
_entity.id
_entity.type
_entity.pdbx_description
1 polymer ?
#
loop_
_entity_poly.entity_id
_entity_poly.type
_entity_poly.pdbx_seq_one_letter_code
_entity_poly.pdbx_strand_id
1 'polypeptide(L)'
;MSTPTFDQLLEAGCHFGHLKRKWNPAMAPYIFMERNGIHIIDLYKTAAKLDEAANALKAIAKQGKKVLFVATKKQAKQVVADKAASINMPYVIERWPGGMLTNFPTIRKAVKKMTAIDKMTKDGTFDNLSKREKLQITRQRAKLEKTLGSIADLNRLPSALFVVDVLKEHIAVAEANRLGIPVFAMVDTNSNPNDVDFVIPANDDASKSIELVLDTLCAAMAEGLEERKVEKVDAPEAAAETEAAPRRERRRVSRAKAEAAPEAAEAPAAEAPAAEAPAAE
;
A
#
# COMPACT_ATOMS: atom_id res chain seq x y z
N MET A 1 -7.00 21.23 -10.62
CA MET A 1 -7.95 22.15 -9.96
C MET A 1 -7.17 22.83 -8.85
N SER A 2 -7.49 24.08 -8.53
CA SER A 2 -6.77 24.83 -7.50
C SER A 2 -7.00 24.19 -6.12
N THR A 3 -5.99 24.29 -5.26
CA THR A 3 -6.07 24.00 -3.82
C THR A 3 -7.37 24.58 -3.24
N PRO A 4 -8.14 23.84 -2.41
CA PRO A 4 -9.43 24.31 -1.90
C PRO A 4 -9.27 25.61 -1.11
N THR A 5 -10.26 26.49 -1.23
CA THR A 5 -10.24 27.76 -0.50
C THR A 5 -10.45 27.53 0.99
N PHE A 6 -10.06 28.52 1.80
CA PHE A 6 -10.29 28.47 3.26
C PHE A 6 -11.76 28.23 3.60
N ASP A 7 -12.68 28.90 2.90
CA ASP A 7 -14.12 28.78 3.12
C ASP A 7 -14.63 27.37 2.79
N GLN A 8 -14.13 26.75 1.72
CA GLN A 8 -14.47 25.36 1.37
C GLN A 8 -14.02 24.37 2.45
N LEU A 9 -12.79 24.53 2.96
CA LEU A 9 -12.28 23.71 4.07
C LEU A 9 -13.07 23.93 5.37
N LEU A 10 -13.52 25.16 5.61
CA LEU A 10 -14.32 25.52 6.77
C LEU A 10 -15.72 24.88 6.68
N GLU A 11 -16.40 25.03 5.55
CA GLU A 11 -17.74 24.46 5.29
C GLU A 11 -17.75 22.94 5.30
N ALA A 12 -16.70 22.30 4.78
CA ALA A 12 -16.54 20.85 4.82
C ALA A 12 -16.25 20.30 6.23
N GLY A 13 -15.93 21.18 7.20
CA GLY A 13 -15.64 20.80 8.58
C GLY A 13 -14.25 20.20 8.78
N CYS A 14 -13.28 20.52 7.92
CA CYS A 14 -11.91 20.01 8.00
C CYS A 14 -11.15 20.48 9.25
N HIS A 15 -11.58 21.60 9.84
CA HIS A 15 -10.94 22.23 10.99
C HIS A 15 -11.27 21.58 12.34
N PHE A 16 -12.30 20.72 12.42
CA PHE A 16 -12.65 20.06 13.67
C PHE A 16 -11.70 18.91 13.95
N GLY A 17 -11.00 18.97 15.08
CA GLY A 17 -10.26 17.84 15.61
C GLY A 17 -11.02 17.08 16.69
N HIS A 18 -10.28 16.35 17.51
CA HIS A 18 -10.79 15.57 18.62
C HIS A 18 -10.78 16.34 19.96
N LEU A 19 -11.36 15.70 20.97
CA LEU A 19 -11.33 16.18 22.36
C LEU A 19 -9.89 16.32 22.89
N LYS A 20 -9.63 17.34 23.72
CA LYS A 20 -8.33 17.59 24.36
C LYS A 20 -7.68 16.36 24.99
N ARG A 21 -8.46 15.52 25.66
CA ARG A 21 -7.94 14.30 26.32
C ARG A 21 -7.41 13.22 25.37
N LYS A 22 -7.75 13.28 24.08
CA LYS A 22 -7.38 12.29 23.06
C LYS A 22 -6.25 12.76 22.14
N TRP A 23 -5.79 14.00 22.30
CA TRP A 23 -4.82 14.57 21.37
C TRP A 23 -3.43 13.96 21.52
N ASN A 24 -2.67 14.00 20.44
CA ASN A 24 -1.26 13.65 20.40
C ASN A 24 -0.42 14.95 20.48
N PRO A 25 0.52 15.08 21.43
CA PRO A 25 1.36 16.27 21.55
C PRO A 25 2.16 16.63 20.28
N ALA A 26 2.51 15.64 19.45
CA ALA A 26 3.20 15.87 18.19
C ALA A 26 2.35 16.65 17.16
N MET A 27 1.02 16.70 17.34
CA MET A 27 0.12 17.52 16.51
C MET A 27 0.07 18.99 16.93
N ALA A 28 0.75 19.39 18.01
CA ALA A 28 0.77 20.78 18.47
C ALA A 28 1.08 21.83 17.38
N PRO A 29 2.00 21.60 16.42
CA PRO A 29 2.26 22.58 15.34
C PRO A 29 1.08 22.80 14.39
N TYR A 30 0.16 21.84 14.28
CA TYR A 30 -0.97 21.89 13.35
C TYR A 30 -2.27 22.36 14.02
N ILE A 31 -2.31 22.43 15.35
CA ILE A 31 -3.47 22.88 16.11
C ILE A 31 -3.41 24.40 16.25
N PHE A 32 -4.50 25.07 15.90
CA PHE A 32 -4.64 26.52 16.02
C PHE A 32 -5.05 26.93 17.43
N MET A 33 -6.14 26.36 17.95
CA MET A 33 -6.65 26.67 19.29
C MET A 33 -7.53 25.53 19.83
N GLU A 34 -7.98 25.68 21.07
CA GLU A 34 -9.00 24.81 21.69
C GLU A 34 -10.28 25.64 21.93
N ARG A 35 -11.44 25.10 21.56
CA ARG A 35 -12.74 25.72 21.85
C ARG A 35 -13.71 24.64 22.32
N ASN A 36 -14.37 24.88 23.45
CA ASN A 36 -15.34 23.94 24.05
C ASN A 36 -14.76 22.52 24.25
N GLY A 37 -13.46 22.40 24.56
CA GLY A 37 -12.80 21.11 24.77
C GLY A 37 -12.43 20.32 23.50
N ILE A 38 -12.65 20.91 22.31
CA ILE A 38 -12.29 20.36 21.01
C ILE A 38 -11.12 21.16 20.43
N HIS A 39 -10.12 20.47 19.89
CA HIS A 39 -9.02 21.12 19.17
C HIS A 39 -9.48 21.56 17.77
N ILE A 40 -9.10 22.78 17.40
CA ILE A 40 -9.32 23.34 16.07
C ILE A 40 -8.01 23.28 15.31
N ILE A 41 -8.02 22.63 14.15
CA ILE A 41 -6.89 22.50 13.24
C ILE A 41 -6.74 23.79 12.44
N ASP A 42 -5.49 24.20 12.21
CA ASP A 42 -5.13 25.36 11.40
C ASP A 42 -5.32 25.08 9.91
N LEU A 43 -6.39 25.63 9.32
CA LEU A 43 -6.73 25.41 7.92
C LEU A 43 -5.72 26.00 6.93
N TYR A 44 -4.94 27.01 7.31
CA TYR A 44 -3.88 27.53 6.43
C TYR A 44 -2.77 26.49 6.26
N LYS A 45 -2.44 25.78 7.34
CA LYS A 45 -1.51 24.65 7.28
C LYS A 45 -2.11 23.48 6.53
N THR A 46 -3.40 23.20 6.70
CA THR A 46 -4.11 22.19 5.91
C THR A 46 -4.01 22.48 4.42
N ALA A 47 -4.31 23.70 3.99
CA ALA A 47 -4.25 24.09 2.58
C ALA A 47 -2.83 23.95 2.01
N ALA A 48 -1.82 24.46 2.71
CA ALA A 48 -0.42 24.37 2.28
C ALA A 48 0.06 22.91 2.16
N LYS A 49 -0.27 22.07 3.16
CA LYS A 49 0.12 20.66 3.17
C LYS A 49 -0.64 19.81 2.18
N LEU A 50 -1.91 20.14 1.94
CA LEU A 50 -2.72 19.51 0.91
C LEU A 50 -2.15 19.80 -0.49
N ASP A 51 -1.68 21.02 -0.73
CA ASP A 51 -1.01 21.39 -1.99
C ASP A 51 0.29 20.61 -2.19
N GLU A 52 1.14 20.54 -1.15
CA GLU A 52 2.38 19.76 -1.16
C GLU A 52 2.11 18.28 -1.49
N ALA A 53 1.13 17.68 -0.82
CA ALA A 53 0.72 16.30 -1.06
C ALA A 53 0.13 16.08 -2.46
N ALA A 54 -0.71 17.01 -2.94
CA ALA A 54 -1.31 16.95 -4.27
C ALA A 54 -0.24 17.00 -5.38
N ASN A 55 0.75 17.90 -5.24
CA ASN A 55 1.85 18.03 -6.20
C ASN A 55 2.72 16.77 -6.24
N ALA A 56 3.06 16.21 -5.07
CA ALA A 56 3.83 14.96 -5.00
C ALA A 56 3.06 13.77 -5.58
N LEU A 57 1.76 13.64 -5.28
CA LEU A 57 0.91 12.58 -5.84
C LEU A 57 0.70 12.73 -7.35
N LYS A 58 0.55 13.96 -7.85
CA LYS A 58 0.52 14.27 -9.29
C LYS A 58 1.79 13.80 -9.99
N ALA A 59 2.97 14.07 -9.41
CA ALA A 59 4.24 13.60 -9.96
C ALA A 59 4.36 12.06 -10.00
N ILE A 60 3.87 11.37 -8.96
CA ILE A 60 3.84 9.90 -8.91
C ILE A 60 2.88 9.33 -9.97
N ALA A 61 1.71 9.94 -10.11
CA ALA A 61 0.71 9.55 -11.11
C ALA A 61 1.23 9.76 -12.54
N LYS A 62 1.93 10.86 -12.80
CA LYS A 62 2.59 11.16 -14.08
C LYS A 62 3.63 10.11 -14.48
N GLN A 63 4.34 9.53 -13.53
CA GLN A 63 5.25 8.40 -13.79
C GLN A 63 4.51 7.09 -14.13
N GLY A 64 3.19 7.05 -13.99
CA GLY A 64 2.37 5.85 -14.19
C GLY A 64 2.49 4.84 -13.05
N LYS A 65 2.97 5.26 -11.89
CA LYS A 65 3.05 4.45 -10.69
C LYS A 65 1.68 4.40 -10.00
N LYS A 66 1.43 3.32 -9.25
CA LYS A 66 0.16 3.11 -8.55
C LYS A 66 0.27 3.60 -7.11
N VAL A 67 -0.76 4.34 -6.69
CA VAL A 67 -0.97 4.79 -5.30
C VAL A 67 -2.07 3.92 -4.70
N LEU A 68 -1.83 3.36 -3.53
CA LEU A 68 -2.83 2.54 -2.82
C LEU A 68 -3.56 3.39 -1.80
N PHE A 69 -4.88 3.49 -1.92
CA PHE A 69 -5.72 4.19 -0.94
C PHE A 69 -6.18 3.24 0.17
N VAL A 70 -6.15 3.64 1.43
CA VAL A 70 -6.52 2.80 2.57
C VAL A 70 -7.43 3.56 3.52
N ALA A 71 -8.61 3.00 3.80
CA ALA A 71 -9.53 3.56 4.76
C ALA A 71 -10.55 2.51 5.24
N THR A 72 -10.48 2.06 6.50
CA THR A 72 -11.49 1.12 7.04
C THR A 72 -12.62 1.81 7.81
N LYS A 73 -12.53 3.13 8.00
CA LYS A 73 -13.49 3.95 8.71
C LYS A 73 -14.80 4.07 7.93
N LYS A 74 -15.96 3.88 8.61
CA LYS A 74 -17.29 3.79 7.95
C LYS A 74 -17.60 4.99 7.07
N GLN A 75 -17.22 6.18 7.52
CA GLN A 75 -17.43 7.46 6.86
C GLN A 75 -16.58 7.63 5.59
N ALA A 76 -15.46 6.90 5.50
CA ALA A 76 -14.49 6.99 4.43
C ALA A 76 -14.61 5.86 3.39
N LYS A 77 -15.16 4.69 3.75
CA LYS A 77 -15.16 3.49 2.90
C LYS A 77 -15.67 3.75 1.48
N GLN A 78 -16.90 4.25 1.36
CA GLN A 78 -17.53 4.42 0.06
C GLN A 78 -16.89 5.56 -0.73
N VAL A 79 -16.59 6.67 -0.04
CA VAL A 79 -15.94 7.84 -0.64
C VAL A 79 -14.59 7.45 -1.25
N VAL A 80 -13.75 6.74 -0.51
CA VAL A 80 -12.44 6.28 -1.01
C VAL A 80 -12.59 5.32 -2.18
N ALA A 81 -13.55 4.39 -2.12
CA ALA A 81 -13.80 3.44 -3.21
C ALA A 81 -14.18 4.17 -4.50
N ASP A 82 -15.15 5.08 -4.44
CA ASP A 82 -15.69 5.76 -5.61
C ASP A 82 -14.65 6.68 -6.25
N LYS A 83 -13.93 7.47 -5.43
CA LYS A 83 -12.92 8.40 -5.93
C LYS A 83 -11.69 7.67 -6.48
N ALA A 84 -11.19 6.64 -5.79
CA ALA A 84 -10.04 5.87 -6.27
C ALA A 84 -10.37 5.06 -7.54
N ALA A 85 -11.59 4.50 -7.62
CA ALA A 85 -12.06 3.79 -8.81
C ALA A 85 -12.16 4.73 -10.03
N SER A 86 -12.59 5.98 -9.83
CA SER A 86 -12.72 6.95 -10.94
C SER A 86 -11.38 7.24 -11.65
N ILE A 87 -10.27 7.18 -10.91
CA ILE A 87 -8.90 7.37 -11.44
C ILE A 87 -8.15 6.05 -11.68
N ASN A 88 -8.84 4.90 -11.57
CA ASN A 88 -8.29 3.56 -11.74
C ASN A 88 -7.05 3.28 -10.84
N MET A 89 -7.14 3.70 -9.58
CA MET A 89 -6.13 3.44 -8.54
C MET A 89 -6.62 2.37 -7.56
N PRO A 90 -5.72 1.51 -7.05
CA PRO A 90 -6.10 0.47 -6.10
C PRO A 90 -6.48 1.07 -4.74
N TYR A 91 -7.43 0.44 -4.05
CA TYR A 91 -7.92 0.89 -2.73
C TYR A 91 -8.21 -0.27 -1.78
N VAL A 92 -8.19 -0.06 -0.47
CA VAL A 92 -8.57 -1.06 0.54
C VAL A 92 -9.50 -0.39 1.54
N ILE A 93 -10.77 -0.81 1.51
CA ILE A 93 -11.83 -0.18 2.32
C ILE A 93 -12.36 -1.06 3.45
N GLU A 94 -12.02 -2.35 3.45
CA GLU A 94 -12.57 -3.29 4.41
C GLU A 94 -11.70 -3.50 5.63
N ARG A 95 -10.86 -4.51 5.64
CA ARG A 95 -9.94 -4.77 6.73
C ARG A 95 -8.56 -4.90 6.12
N TRP A 96 -7.59 -4.17 6.66
CA TRP A 96 -6.19 -4.36 6.34
C TRP A 96 -5.70 -5.70 6.93
N PRO A 97 -5.37 -6.71 6.11
CA PRO A 97 -4.72 -7.91 6.62
C PRO A 97 -3.25 -7.59 6.92
N GLY A 98 -2.78 -7.94 8.12
CA GLY A 98 -1.36 -7.82 8.43
C GLY A 98 -0.50 -8.64 7.46
N GLY A 99 0.61 -8.08 7.01
CA GLY A 99 1.46 -8.66 5.98
C GLY A 99 1.04 -8.29 4.55
N MET A 100 0.16 -7.31 4.37
CA MET A 100 -0.34 -6.98 3.03
C MET A 100 0.76 -6.48 2.10
N LEU A 101 1.63 -5.61 2.61
CA LEU A 101 2.78 -5.08 1.85
C LEU A 101 4.03 -5.91 2.15
N THR A 102 4.27 -6.22 3.43
CA THR A 102 5.50 -6.91 3.86
C THR A 102 5.56 -8.38 3.43
N ASN A 103 4.41 -9.04 3.25
CA ASN A 103 4.27 -10.41 2.72
C ASN A 103 3.44 -10.44 1.42
N PHE A 104 3.74 -9.50 0.52
CA PHE A 104 3.06 -9.38 -0.77
C PHE A 104 3.01 -10.66 -1.62
N PRO A 105 4.03 -11.56 -1.63
CA PRO A 105 3.93 -12.83 -2.34
C PRO A 105 2.76 -13.70 -1.89
N THR A 106 2.39 -13.66 -0.60
CA THR A 106 1.27 -14.42 -0.06
C THR A 106 -0.07 -13.80 -0.43
N ILE A 107 -0.18 -12.46 -0.38
CA ILE A 107 -1.36 -11.74 -0.87
C ILE A 107 -1.60 -12.02 -2.35
N ARG A 108 -0.55 -12.02 -3.16
CA ARG A 108 -0.65 -12.35 -4.59
C ARG A 108 -1.17 -13.78 -4.81
N LYS A 109 -0.84 -14.74 -3.94
CA LYS A 109 -1.43 -16.10 -4.01
C LYS A 109 -2.94 -16.07 -3.74
N ALA A 110 -3.40 -15.25 -2.80
CA ALA A 110 -4.82 -15.08 -2.52
C ALA A 110 -5.57 -14.43 -3.70
N VAL A 111 -4.99 -13.40 -4.32
CA VAL A 111 -5.51 -12.79 -5.56
C VAL A 111 -5.56 -13.80 -6.71
N LYS A 112 -4.48 -14.58 -6.92
CA LYS A 112 -4.47 -15.65 -7.92
C LYS A 112 -5.57 -16.69 -7.69
N LYS A 113 -5.87 -17.01 -6.43
CA LYS A 113 -6.97 -17.92 -6.08
C LYS A 113 -8.33 -17.35 -6.51
N MET A 114 -8.54 -16.05 -6.33
CA MET A 114 -9.74 -15.36 -6.79
C MET A 114 -9.88 -15.48 -8.32
N THR A 115 -8.83 -15.13 -9.06
CA THR A 115 -8.83 -15.24 -10.53
C THR A 115 -9.00 -16.68 -11.03
N ALA A 116 -8.49 -17.66 -10.30
CA ALA A 116 -8.68 -19.07 -10.62
C ALA A 116 -10.15 -19.50 -10.43
N ILE A 117 -10.83 -18.98 -9.41
CA ILE A 117 -12.26 -19.21 -9.22
C ILE A 117 -13.05 -18.60 -10.38
N ASP A 118 -12.74 -17.36 -10.78
CA ASP A 118 -13.40 -16.72 -11.93
C ASP A 118 -13.20 -17.52 -13.22
N LYS A 119 -12.00 -18.07 -13.42
CA LYS A 119 -11.71 -18.95 -14.56
C LYS A 119 -12.52 -20.25 -14.49
N MET A 120 -12.57 -20.92 -13.34
CA MET A 120 -13.35 -22.15 -13.16
C MET A 120 -14.85 -21.94 -13.42
N THR A 121 -15.38 -20.77 -13.07
CA THR A 121 -16.77 -20.39 -13.37
C THR A 121 -16.99 -20.18 -14.86
N LYS A 122 -16.03 -19.59 -15.59
CA LYS A 122 -16.13 -19.39 -17.05
C LYS A 122 -15.94 -20.67 -17.85
N ASP A 123 -15.04 -21.56 -17.40
CA ASP A 123 -14.69 -22.81 -18.09
C ASP A 123 -15.71 -23.94 -17.86
N GLY A 124 -16.80 -23.69 -17.11
CA GLY A 124 -17.85 -24.68 -16.82
C GLY A 124 -17.45 -25.78 -15.82
N THR A 125 -16.19 -25.83 -15.38
CA THR A 125 -15.71 -26.79 -14.37
C THR A 125 -16.42 -26.60 -13.03
N PHE A 126 -16.85 -25.38 -12.74
CA PHE A 126 -17.65 -25.05 -11.56
C PHE A 126 -18.94 -25.88 -11.49
N ASP A 127 -19.52 -26.26 -12.63
CA ASP A 127 -20.82 -26.94 -12.65
C ASP A 127 -20.77 -28.40 -12.24
N ASN A 128 -19.60 -29.04 -12.35
CA ASN A 128 -19.35 -30.43 -11.95
C ASN A 128 -19.19 -30.59 -10.43
N LEU A 129 -19.19 -29.50 -9.67
CA LEU A 129 -19.03 -29.53 -8.21
C LEU A 129 -20.35 -29.80 -7.49
N SER A 130 -20.25 -30.39 -6.30
CA SER A 130 -21.42 -30.58 -5.44
C SER A 130 -22.01 -29.22 -5.00
N LYS A 131 -23.31 -29.19 -4.67
CA LYS A 131 -23.98 -27.96 -4.18
C LYS A 131 -23.27 -27.35 -2.97
N ARG A 132 -22.71 -28.19 -2.09
CA ARG A 132 -21.95 -27.77 -0.91
C ARG A 132 -20.64 -27.08 -1.30
N GLU A 133 -19.89 -27.65 -2.23
CA GLU A 133 -18.62 -27.08 -2.72
C GLU A 133 -18.85 -25.79 -3.50
N LYS A 134 -19.87 -25.75 -4.37
CA LYS A 134 -20.30 -24.52 -5.06
C LYS A 134 -20.55 -23.40 -4.06
N LEU A 135 -21.32 -23.66 -2.99
CA LEU A 135 -21.62 -22.67 -1.96
C LEU A 135 -20.35 -22.19 -1.23
N GLN A 136 -19.44 -23.09 -0.89
CA GLN A 136 -18.18 -22.73 -0.23
C GLN A 136 -17.28 -21.87 -1.11
N ILE A 137 -17.14 -22.23 -2.38
CA ILE A 137 -16.33 -21.46 -3.34
C ILE A 137 -16.96 -20.10 -3.61
N THR A 138 -18.28 -20.01 -3.78
CA THR A 138 -18.97 -18.73 -3.96
C THR A 138 -18.77 -17.81 -2.75
N ARG A 139 -18.89 -18.33 -1.52
CA ARG A 139 -18.61 -17.56 -0.29
C ARG A 139 -17.15 -17.12 -0.21
N GLN A 140 -16.23 -17.99 -0.59
CA GLN A 140 -14.80 -17.67 -0.63
C GLN A 140 -14.49 -16.58 -1.65
N ARG A 141 -15.05 -16.66 -2.86
CA ARG A 141 -14.92 -15.65 -3.91
C ARG A 141 -15.45 -14.30 -3.44
N ALA A 142 -16.69 -14.25 -2.92
CA ALA A 142 -17.30 -13.02 -2.44
C ALA A 142 -16.46 -12.36 -1.33
N LYS A 143 -15.87 -13.15 -0.43
CA LYS A 143 -14.98 -12.64 0.63
C LYS A 143 -13.67 -12.08 0.06
N LEU A 144 -13.06 -12.78 -0.90
CA LEU A 144 -11.83 -12.34 -1.56
C LEU A 144 -12.06 -11.06 -2.36
N GLU A 145 -13.13 -11.01 -3.17
CA GLU A 145 -13.51 -9.85 -3.97
C GLU A 145 -13.70 -8.61 -3.10
N LYS A 146 -14.46 -8.76 -2.01
CA LYS A 146 -14.73 -7.67 -1.08
C LYS A 146 -13.46 -7.09 -0.42
N THR A 147 -12.42 -7.91 -0.24
CA THR A 147 -11.20 -7.51 0.49
C THR A 147 -10.06 -7.12 -0.45
N LEU A 148 -9.92 -7.80 -1.59
CA LEU A 148 -8.75 -7.75 -2.48
C LEU A 148 -9.13 -7.49 -3.95
N GLY A 149 -10.40 -7.26 -4.29
CA GLY A 149 -10.85 -7.07 -5.67
C GLY A 149 -10.14 -5.92 -6.38
N SER A 150 -10.04 -4.78 -5.71
CA SER A 150 -9.35 -3.56 -6.16
C SER A 150 -7.84 -3.70 -6.36
N ILE A 151 -7.19 -4.68 -5.73
CA ILE A 151 -5.76 -4.95 -5.88
C ILE A 151 -5.50 -6.14 -6.83
N ALA A 152 -6.53 -6.65 -7.51
CA ALA A 152 -6.39 -7.79 -8.40
C ALA A 152 -5.35 -7.54 -9.51
N ASP A 153 -5.33 -6.32 -10.04
CA ASP A 153 -4.42 -5.88 -11.10
C ASP A 153 -3.04 -5.45 -10.58
N LEU A 154 -2.82 -5.51 -9.26
CA LEU A 154 -1.60 -5.03 -8.64
C LEU A 154 -0.49 -6.11 -8.72
N ASN A 155 0.38 -5.96 -9.71
CA ASN A 155 1.49 -6.91 -9.93
C ASN A 155 2.71 -6.66 -9.03
N ARG A 156 2.95 -5.40 -8.66
CA ARG A 156 4.10 -4.93 -7.87
C ARG A 156 3.60 -4.13 -6.66
N LEU A 157 4.47 -3.92 -5.68
CA LEU A 157 4.15 -3.05 -4.55
C LEU A 157 3.75 -1.64 -5.04
N PRO A 158 2.79 -0.98 -4.36
CA PRO A 158 2.44 0.40 -4.67
C PRO A 158 3.64 1.31 -4.39
N SER A 159 3.71 2.42 -5.11
CA SER A 159 4.81 3.39 -4.95
C SER A 159 4.52 4.46 -3.90
N ALA A 160 3.26 4.58 -3.48
CA ALA A 160 2.84 5.42 -2.36
C ALA A 160 1.58 4.85 -1.73
N LEU A 161 1.38 5.18 -0.47
CA LEU A 161 0.19 4.85 0.30
C LEU A 161 -0.55 6.14 0.65
N PHE A 162 -1.85 6.20 0.41
CA PHE A 162 -2.71 7.24 0.96
C PHE A 162 -3.61 6.64 2.05
N VAL A 163 -3.59 7.22 3.24
CA VAL A 163 -4.27 6.68 4.43
C VAL A 163 -5.26 7.71 5.00
N VAL A 164 -6.48 7.27 5.30
CA VAL A 164 -7.44 8.04 6.10
C VAL A 164 -7.46 7.46 7.51
N ASP A 165 -7.15 8.28 8.51
CA ASP A 165 -7.02 7.90 9.93
C ASP A 165 -5.83 6.96 10.20
N VAL A 166 -4.67 7.57 10.50
CA VAL A 166 -3.41 6.87 10.83
C VAL A 166 -3.55 5.98 12.05
N LEU A 167 -4.30 6.40 13.07
CA LEU A 167 -4.49 5.64 14.29
C LEU A 167 -5.28 4.35 14.00
N LYS A 168 -6.29 4.43 13.14
CA LYS A 168 -7.06 3.26 12.71
C LYS A 168 -6.23 2.32 11.82
N GLU A 169 -5.47 2.87 10.89
CA GLU A 169 -4.69 2.12 9.89
C GLU A 169 -3.19 1.98 10.24
N HIS A 170 -2.85 2.01 11.52
CA HIS A 170 -1.45 1.97 12.00
C HIS A 170 -0.65 0.78 11.44
N ILE A 171 -1.29 -0.37 11.18
CA ILE A 171 -0.63 -1.53 10.58
C ILE A 171 -0.18 -1.23 9.14
N ALA A 172 -1.03 -0.56 8.36
CA ALA A 172 -0.71 -0.21 6.98
C ALA A 172 0.45 0.78 6.92
N VAL A 173 0.43 1.79 7.81
CA VAL A 173 1.50 2.79 7.94
C VAL A 173 2.81 2.14 8.39
N ALA A 174 2.78 1.28 9.42
CA ALA A 174 3.96 0.58 9.89
C ALA A 174 4.58 -0.34 8.82
N GLU A 175 3.75 -1.04 8.03
CA GLU A 175 4.22 -1.85 6.92
C GLU A 175 4.83 -1.02 5.79
N ALA A 176 4.24 0.12 5.46
CA ALA A 176 4.75 1.04 4.45
C ALA A 176 6.10 1.63 4.87
N ASN A 177 6.21 2.13 6.11
CA ASN A 177 7.44 2.68 6.66
C ASN A 177 8.56 1.65 6.69
N ARG A 178 8.27 0.40 7.05
CA ARG A 178 9.25 -0.69 7.04
C ARG A 178 9.81 -0.99 5.64
N LEU A 179 9.02 -0.76 4.59
CA LEU A 179 9.41 -0.99 3.21
C LEU A 179 9.93 0.27 2.51
N GLY A 180 9.94 1.43 3.18
CA GLY A 180 10.31 2.71 2.58
C GLY A 180 9.32 3.18 1.51
N ILE A 181 8.03 2.80 1.63
CA ILE A 181 6.97 3.31 0.76
C ILE A 181 6.48 4.63 1.36
N PRO A 182 6.51 5.75 0.62
CA PRO A 182 6.08 7.04 1.14
C PRO A 182 4.60 7.03 1.51
N VAL A 183 4.28 7.57 2.68
CA VAL A 183 2.95 7.61 3.28
C VAL A 183 2.41 9.04 3.22
N PHE A 184 1.26 9.17 2.57
CA PHE A 184 0.41 10.35 2.56
C PHE A 184 -0.78 10.05 3.48
N ALA A 185 -1.13 10.95 4.39
CA ALA A 185 -2.26 10.67 5.26
C ALA A 185 -3.05 11.92 5.65
N MET A 186 -4.35 11.72 5.81
CA MET A 186 -5.19 12.62 6.61
C MET A 186 -4.95 12.32 8.08
N VAL A 187 -4.48 13.34 8.81
CA VAL A 187 -4.07 13.20 10.21
C VAL A 187 -4.90 14.14 11.07
N ASP A 188 -5.75 13.57 11.92
CA ASP A 188 -6.43 14.30 12.98
C ASP A 188 -5.51 14.45 14.20
N THR A 189 -5.87 15.36 15.09
CA THR A 189 -5.24 15.71 16.36
C THR A 189 -4.90 14.55 17.29
N ASN A 190 -5.52 13.38 17.17
CA ASN A 190 -5.21 12.19 17.99
C ASN A 190 -4.08 11.32 17.40
N SER A 191 -3.73 11.54 16.14
CA SER A 191 -2.78 10.72 15.39
C SER A 191 -1.37 11.27 15.47
N ASN A 192 -0.36 10.41 15.31
CA ASN A 192 1.04 10.83 15.28
C ASN A 192 1.44 11.27 13.86
N PRO A 193 1.80 12.54 13.62
CA PRO A 193 2.21 13.01 12.30
C PRO A 193 3.61 12.52 11.90
N ASN A 194 4.44 12.08 12.85
CA ASN A 194 5.83 11.70 12.57
C ASN A 194 5.97 10.38 11.79
N ASP A 195 4.92 9.56 11.79
CA ASP A 195 4.91 8.28 11.05
C ASP A 195 4.48 8.46 9.58
N VAL A 196 4.27 9.69 9.14
CA VAL A 196 3.72 10.06 7.83
C VAL A 196 4.65 11.06 7.15
N ASP A 197 5.02 10.81 5.88
CA ASP A 197 5.90 11.70 5.12
C ASP A 197 5.16 12.98 4.68
N PHE A 198 3.93 12.82 4.21
CA PHE A 198 3.08 13.93 3.74
C PHE A 198 1.82 14.02 4.60
N VAL A 199 1.91 14.83 5.65
CA VAL A 199 0.85 15.04 6.65
C VAL A 199 -0.17 16.05 6.11
N ILE A 200 -1.43 15.65 5.96
CA ILE A 200 -2.56 16.55 5.67
C ILE A 200 -3.35 16.70 6.97
N PRO A 201 -3.16 17.79 7.74
CA PRO A 201 -3.86 17.97 9.00
C PRO A 201 -5.33 18.30 8.73
N ALA A 202 -6.24 17.37 9.00
CA ALA A 202 -7.66 17.53 8.70
C ALA A 202 -8.52 16.55 9.51
N ASN A 203 -9.80 16.88 9.65
CA ASN A 203 -10.81 16.01 10.22
C ASN A 203 -11.01 14.74 9.36
N ASP A 204 -10.82 13.57 9.96
CA ASP A 204 -11.04 12.26 9.34
C ASP A 204 -12.37 11.58 9.78
N ASP A 205 -13.17 12.21 10.63
CA ASP A 205 -14.48 11.73 11.08
C ASP A 205 -15.63 12.19 10.17
N ALA A 206 -15.48 13.36 9.54
CA ALA A 206 -16.51 13.95 8.69
C ALA A 206 -16.38 13.48 7.23
N SER A 207 -17.44 12.86 6.69
CA SER A 207 -17.46 12.42 5.28
C SER A 207 -17.21 13.55 4.29
N LYS A 208 -17.74 14.76 4.54
CA LYS A 208 -17.51 15.94 3.68
C LYS A 208 -16.05 16.39 3.66
N SER A 209 -15.37 16.33 4.81
CA SER A 209 -13.94 16.64 4.92
C SER A 209 -13.10 15.65 4.12
N ILE A 210 -13.37 14.34 4.30
CA ILE A 210 -12.71 13.27 3.56
C ILE A 210 -12.94 13.42 2.06
N GLU A 211 -14.18 13.69 1.65
CA GLU A 211 -14.53 13.88 0.24
C GLU A 211 -13.79 15.06 -0.39
N LEU A 212 -13.78 16.23 0.26
CA LEU A 212 -13.08 17.42 -0.26
C LEU A 212 -11.57 17.18 -0.44
N VAL A 213 -10.93 16.55 0.55
CA VAL A 213 -9.50 16.22 0.47
C VAL A 213 -9.25 15.21 -0.64
N LEU A 214 -10.03 14.13 -0.71
CA LEU A 214 -9.88 13.12 -1.76
C LEU A 214 -10.16 13.68 -3.15
N ASP A 215 -11.14 14.55 -3.31
CA ASP A 215 -11.45 15.20 -4.59
C ASP A 215 -10.26 16.03 -5.09
N THR A 216 -9.66 16.81 -4.19
CA THR A 216 -8.48 17.62 -4.51
C THR A 216 -7.32 16.73 -4.97
N LEU A 217 -7.04 15.66 -4.22
CA LEU A 217 -5.93 14.74 -4.52
C LEU A 217 -6.18 13.91 -5.79
N CYS A 218 -7.39 13.38 -5.95
CA CYS A 218 -7.76 12.58 -7.12
C CYS A 218 -7.77 13.43 -8.39
N ALA A 219 -8.24 14.68 -8.32
CA ALA A 219 -8.16 15.61 -9.44
C ALA A 219 -6.71 15.90 -9.84
N ALA A 220 -5.83 16.17 -8.87
CA ALA A 220 -4.40 16.39 -9.14
C ALA A 220 -3.73 15.15 -9.77
N MET A 221 -4.08 13.95 -9.28
CA MET A 221 -3.59 12.71 -9.88
C MET A 221 -4.15 12.46 -11.28
N ALA A 222 -5.42 12.77 -11.52
CA ALA A 222 -6.05 12.64 -12.84
C ALA A 222 -5.35 13.54 -13.86
N GLU A 223 -5.04 14.79 -13.49
CA GLU A 223 -4.23 15.68 -14.33
C GLU A 223 -2.87 15.08 -14.64
N GLY A 224 -2.17 14.54 -13.65
CA GLY A 224 -0.89 13.86 -13.86
C GLY A 224 -0.99 12.66 -14.81
N LEU A 225 -2.10 11.91 -14.75
CA LEU A 225 -2.36 10.81 -15.68
C LEU A 225 -2.66 11.28 -17.11
N GLU A 226 -3.39 12.39 -17.27
CA GLU A 226 -3.66 12.99 -18.59
C GLU A 226 -2.40 13.58 -19.20
N GLU A 227 -1.59 14.32 -18.44
CA GLU A 227 -0.28 14.82 -18.90
C GLU A 227 0.60 13.69 -19.44
N ARG A 228 0.62 12.55 -18.73
CA ARG A 228 1.36 11.36 -19.17
C ARG A 228 0.80 10.79 -20.48
N LYS A 229 -0.52 10.81 -20.68
CA LYS A 229 -1.12 10.32 -21.94
C LYS A 229 -0.70 11.20 -23.10
N VAL A 230 -0.75 12.53 -22.92
CA VAL A 230 -0.31 13.50 -23.94
C VAL A 230 1.17 13.31 -24.26
N GLU A 231 2.05 13.26 -23.25
CA GLU A 231 3.49 13.03 -23.45
C GLU A 231 3.79 11.71 -24.19
N LYS A 232 2.96 10.68 -24.03
CA LYS A 232 3.11 9.41 -24.76
C LYS A 232 2.62 9.46 -26.20
N VAL A 233 1.63 10.30 -26.49
CA VAL A 233 1.08 10.48 -27.84
C VAL A 233 1.98 11.40 -28.67
N ASP A 234 2.67 12.35 -28.03
CA ASP A 234 3.62 13.27 -28.67
C ASP A 234 5.05 12.70 -28.78
N ALA A 235 5.35 11.59 -28.11
CA ALA A 235 6.64 10.90 -28.19
C ALA A 235 6.66 9.57 -29.00
N PRO A 236 5.97 9.42 -30.16
CA PRO A 236 6.00 8.16 -30.90
C PRO A 236 7.31 7.95 -31.70
N GLU A 237 8.26 8.89 -31.72
CA GLU A 237 9.50 8.78 -32.53
C GLU A 237 10.78 8.41 -31.77
N ALA A 238 10.77 8.26 -30.44
CA ALA A 238 12.00 7.96 -29.67
C ALA A 238 12.06 6.54 -29.06
N ALA A 239 11.04 5.70 -29.29
CA ALA A 239 10.97 4.36 -28.68
C ALA A 239 11.56 3.22 -29.55
N ALA A 240 12.02 3.51 -30.77
CA ALA A 240 12.57 2.50 -31.68
C ALA A 240 14.08 2.23 -31.51
N GLU A 241 14.84 3.06 -30.78
CA GLU A 241 16.31 2.92 -30.69
C GLU A 241 16.85 2.45 -29.32
N THR A 242 16.02 2.32 -28.27
CA THR A 242 16.50 1.88 -26.94
C THR A 242 16.22 0.41 -26.61
N GLU A 243 15.78 -0.41 -27.58
CA GLU A 243 15.55 -1.85 -27.39
C GLU A 243 16.71 -2.75 -27.89
N ALA A 244 17.88 -2.17 -28.17
CA ALA A 244 19.08 -2.91 -28.55
C ALA A 244 20.28 -2.60 -27.64
N ALA A 245 20.26 -3.10 -26.40
CA ALA A 245 21.46 -3.30 -25.60
C ALA A 245 21.49 -4.75 -25.06
N PRO A 246 22.61 -5.47 -25.18
CA PRO A 246 22.61 -6.92 -25.32
C PRO A 246 22.41 -7.66 -23.99
N ARG A 247 21.61 -8.72 -24.10
CA ARG A 247 21.35 -9.76 -23.11
C ARG A 247 22.66 -10.40 -22.66
N ARG A 248 23.20 -9.96 -21.53
CA ARG A 248 24.43 -10.49 -20.91
C ARG A 248 24.23 -11.96 -20.54
N GLU A 249 24.92 -12.81 -21.30
CA GLU A 249 24.89 -14.27 -21.28
C GLU A 249 25.33 -14.81 -19.91
N ARG A 250 24.39 -15.40 -19.14
CA ARG A 250 24.72 -16.20 -17.96
C ARG A 250 25.22 -17.57 -18.43
N ARG A 251 26.53 -17.65 -18.67
CA ARG A 251 27.26 -18.89 -18.91
C ARG A 251 27.08 -19.85 -17.72
N ARG A 252 26.29 -20.89 -17.95
CA ARG A 252 26.24 -22.11 -17.13
C ARG A 252 27.64 -22.74 -17.15
N VAL A 253 28.25 -22.91 -15.99
CA VAL A 253 29.34 -23.88 -15.82
C VAL A 253 28.77 -25.01 -14.97
N SER A 254 28.20 -26.00 -15.65
CA SER A 254 28.11 -27.35 -15.12
C SER A 254 29.37 -28.09 -15.55
N ARG A 255 30.20 -28.48 -14.60
CA ARG A 255 31.17 -29.55 -14.84
C ARG A 255 31.33 -30.36 -13.55
N ALA A 256 30.31 -31.17 -13.29
CA ALA A 256 30.51 -32.43 -12.60
C ALA A 256 30.93 -33.47 -13.66
N LYS A 257 31.86 -34.34 -13.27
CA LYS A 257 32.37 -35.54 -13.96
C LYS A 257 33.62 -35.38 -14.84
N ALA A 258 34.76 -35.50 -14.17
CA ALA A 258 35.88 -36.31 -14.62
C ALA A 258 36.44 -37.03 -13.36
N GLU A 259 35.99 -38.26 -13.14
CA GLU A 259 36.68 -39.24 -12.30
C GLU A 259 37.94 -39.73 -13.03
N ALA A 260 39.05 -39.85 -12.32
CA ALA A 260 39.91 -41.05 -12.28
C ALA A 260 41.18 -40.76 -11.46
N ALA A 261 41.39 -41.56 -10.41
CA ALA A 261 42.59 -41.62 -9.57
C ALA A 261 43.81 -42.22 -10.33
N PRO A 262 45.00 -42.28 -9.70
CA PRO A 262 45.30 -43.46 -8.86
C PRO A 262 46.07 -43.19 -7.53
N GLU A 263 45.85 -44.13 -6.58
CA GLU A 263 46.75 -44.81 -5.60
C GLU A 263 48.27 -44.53 -5.65
N ALA A 264 49.11 -44.62 -4.60
CA ALA A 264 49.08 -45.37 -3.32
C ALA A 264 50.21 -44.93 -2.33
N ALA A 265 50.19 -45.54 -1.12
CA ALA A 265 51.24 -45.76 -0.08
C ALA A 265 51.41 -44.64 0.99
N GLU A 266 51.50 -44.87 2.31
CA GLU A 266 51.46 -46.02 3.25
C GLU A 266 51.31 -45.37 4.67
N ALA A 267 50.27 -45.65 5.47
CA ALA A 267 50.25 -46.54 6.67
C ALA A 267 50.84 -45.93 8.01
N PRO A 268 50.59 -46.50 9.22
CA PRO A 268 49.52 -46.04 10.15
C PRO A 268 49.88 -46.04 11.67
N ALA A 269 48.84 -46.00 12.55
CA ALA A 269 48.76 -46.35 13.99
C ALA A 269 48.79 -45.17 15.00
N ALA A 270 48.00 -45.10 16.10
CA ALA A 270 47.24 -46.10 16.86
C ALA A 270 46.07 -45.51 17.69
N GLU A 271 45.15 -46.40 18.08
CA GLU A 271 44.01 -46.34 19.05
C GLU A 271 44.33 -45.72 20.44
N ALA A 272 43.46 -44.87 21.03
CA ALA A 272 42.32 -45.13 21.96
C ALA A 272 42.74 -45.39 23.45
N PRO A 273 41.87 -45.39 24.48
CA PRO A 273 40.49 -44.89 24.66
C PRO A 273 40.27 -44.08 25.98
N ALA A 274 39.00 -43.88 26.33
CA ALA A 274 38.45 -43.18 27.50
C ALA A 274 38.53 -43.93 28.86
N ALA A 275 38.45 -43.16 29.97
CA ALA A 275 37.96 -43.55 31.30
C ALA A 275 37.69 -42.25 32.09
N GLU A 276 36.46 -41.93 32.51
CA GLU A 276 35.74 -42.39 33.72
C GLU A 276 35.83 -41.33 34.86
N ALA A 277 34.67 -40.97 35.41
CA ALA A 277 34.50 -40.02 36.51
C ALA A 277 35.04 -40.58 37.85
N PRO A 278 35.16 -39.76 38.91
CA PRO A 278 34.04 -39.69 39.87
C PRO A 278 33.86 -38.32 40.55
N ALA A 279 32.90 -38.30 41.49
CA ALA A 279 32.27 -37.20 42.21
C ALA A 279 33.03 -36.68 43.46
N ALA A 280 32.40 -35.69 44.11
CA ALA A 280 32.69 -34.98 45.38
C ALA A 280 33.73 -33.85 45.25
N GLU A 281 33.48 -32.61 45.69
CA GLU A 281 32.75 -32.08 46.85
C GLU A 281 32.03 -30.76 46.48
#